data_AF-A0A7L9BTE8-F1
#
_entry.id   AF-A0A7L9BTE8-F1
#
_cell.length_a   1.000
_cell.length_b   1.000
_cell.length_c   1.000
_cell.angle_alpha   90.00
_cell.angle_beta   90.00
_cell.angle_gamma   90.00
#
_symmetry.space_group_name_H-M   'P 1'
#
loop_
_entity.id
_entity.type
_entity.pdbx_description
1 polymer ?
#
loop_
_entity_poly.entity_id
_entity_poly.type
_entity_poly.pdbx_seq_one_letter_code
_entity_poly.pdbx_strand_id
1 'polypeptide(L)'
;MNTQVLSDMLHKLMLYEAASKRLIASRKATLLKQALVANRSIGGQLTDCQTQLEQVLALGVQVMPITRKLLVESKVERQNHGLMTGDSLHVGNMNRHSAPILNIATKDGDFAHINGLTVWEPMDVVP
;
A
#
# COMPACT_ATOMS: atom_id res chain seq x y z
N MET A 1 2.56 -4.07 -8.01
CA MET A 1 2.35 -3.86 -6.55
C MET A 1 1.73 -5.10 -5.93
N ASN A 2 1.58 -5.20 -4.60
CA ASN A 2 0.79 -6.28 -3.99
C ASN A 2 -0.53 -5.78 -3.39
N THR A 3 -1.43 -6.69 -3.02
CA THR A 3 -2.77 -6.36 -2.48
C THR A 3 -2.74 -5.53 -1.19
N GLN A 4 -1.71 -5.68 -0.34
CA GLN A 4 -1.61 -4.90 0.90
C GLN A 4 -1.37 -3.41 0.61
N VAL A 5 -0.48 -3.08 -0.33
CA VAL A 5 -0.27 -1.68 -0.76
C VAL A 5 -1.57 -1.08 -1.28
N LEU A 6 -2.33 -1.84 -2.05
CA LEU A 6 -3.61 -1.37 -2.60
C LEU A 6 -4.63 -1.10 -1.48
N SER A 7 -4.70 -1.98 -0.48
CA SER A 7 -5.56 -1.80 0.70
C SER A 7 -5.16 -0.56 1.51
N ASP A 8 -3.86 -0.36 1.74
CA ASP A 8 -3.35 0.80 2.48
C ASP A 8 -3.57 2.10 1.72
N MET A 9 -3.41 2.07 0.38
CA MET A 9 -3.73 3.20 -0.49
C MET A 9 -5.21 3.56 -0.39
N LEU A 10 -6.11 2.59 -0.56
CA LEU A 10 -7.55 2.81 -0.44
C LEU A 10 -7.93 3.40 0.93
N HIS A 11 -7.35 2.87 2.01
CA HIS A 11 -7.57 3.41 3.35
C HIS A 11 -7.14 4.88 3.47
N LYS A 12 -5.96 5.24 2.93
CA LYS A 12 -5.47 6.62 2.92
C LYS A 12 -6.33 7.55 2.05
N LEU A 13 -6.79 7.08 0.89
CA LEU A 13 -7.71 7.82 0.02
C LEU A 13 -9.04 8.10 0.74
N MET A 14 -9.58 7.11 1.45
CA MET A 14 -10.79 7.26 2.26
C MET A 14 -10.63 8.34 3.34
N LEU A 15 -9.48 8.39 4.03
CA LEU A 15 -9.18 9.44 5.01
C LEU A 15 -9.01 10.82 4.38
N TYR A 16 -8.37 10.87 3.21
CA TYR A 16 -8.21 12.10 2.45
C TYR A 16 -9.57 12.68 2.05
N GLU A 17 -10.43 11.85 1.45
CA GLU A 17 -11.76 12.23 1.01
C GLU A 17 -12.62 12.71 2.18
N ALA A 18 -12.64 11.96 3.29
CA ALA A 18 -13.41 12.33 4.48
C ALA A 18 -13.00 13.71 5.03
N ALA A 19 -11.69 14.00 5.05
CA ALA A 19 -11.19 15.30 5.47
C ALA A 19 -11.54 16.41 4.46
N SER A 20 -11.41 16.13 3.16
CA SER A 20 -11.74 17.06 2.08
C SER A 20 -13.22 17.46 2.10
N LYS A 21 -14.11 16.49 2.33
CA LYS A 21 -15.56 16.69 2.49
C LYS A 21 -15.97 17.23 3.86
N ARG A 22 -15.01 17.59 4.73
CA ARG A 22 -15.22 18.11 6.10
C ARG A 22 -16.03 17.18 7.01
N LEU A 23 -16.05 15.88 6.73
CA LEU A 23 -16.71 14.86 7.56
C LEU A 23 -15.88 14.55 8.82
N ILE A 24 -14.58 14.82 8.76
CA ILE A 24 -13.64 14.75 9.87
C ILE A 24 -12.69 15.96 9.84
N ALA A 25 -12.17 16.36 11.00
CA ALA A 25 -11.31 17.54 11.11
C ALA A 25 -9.88 17.34 10.58
N SER A 26 -9.41 16.10 10.50
CA SER A 26 -8.05 15.76 10.01
C SER A 26 -8.01 14.31 9.51
N ARG A 27 -6.97 13.97 8.75
CA ARG A 27 -6.78 12.63 8.13
C ARG A 27 -6.35 11.56 9.14
N LYS A 28 -7.11 11.40 10.24
CA LYS A 28 -6.86 10.43 11.30
C LYS A 28 -7.92 9.32 11.26
N ALA A 29 -7.47 8.07 11.20
CA ALA A 29 -8.35 6.90 11.15
C ALA A 29 -9.30 6.80 12.35
N THR A 30 -8.84 7.21 13.54
CA THR A 30 -9.66 7.22 14.76
C THR A 30 -10.86 8.15 14.65
N LEU A 31 -10.70 9.33 14.05
CA LEU A 31 -11.79 10.28 13.85
C LEU A 31 -12.82 9.75 12.86
N LEU A 32 -12.37 9.16 11.75
CA LEU A 32 -13.29 8.56 10.78
C LEU A 32 -14.06 7.39 11.38
N LYS A 33 -13.38 6.54 12.16
CA LYS A 33 -14.05 5.44 12.88
C LYS A 33 -15.13 5.97 13.83
N GLN A 34 -14.85 7.03 14.59
CA GLN A 34 -15.82 7.66 15.49
C GLN A 34 -17.01 8.25 14.72
N ALA A 35 -16.76 8.98 13.62
CA ALA A 35 -17.80 9.53 12.77
C ALA A 35 -18.71 8.45 12.17
N LEU A 36 -18.12 7.34 11.68
CA LEU A 36 -18.87 6.21 11.14
C LEU A 36 -19.70 5.46 12.20
N VAL A 37 -19.23 5.41 13.46
CA VAL A 37 -20.00 4.83 14.56
C VAL A 37 -21.20 5.73 14.91
N ALA A 38 -21.00 7.04 14.95
CA ALA A 38 -22.07 8.01 15.20
C ALA A 38 -23.09 8.08 14.06
N ASN A 39 -22.63 7.97 12.81
CA ASN A 39 -23.48 7.98 11.64
C ASN A 39 -22.93 7.09 10.52
N ARG A 40 -23.60 5.95 10.28
CA ARG A 40 -23.23 4.99 9.23
C ARG A 40 -23.45 5.53 7.81
N SER A 41 -24.29 6.54 7.60
CA SER A 41 -24.54 7.11 6.26
C SER A 41 -23.33 7.85 5.70
N ILE A 42 -22.38 8.24 6.55
CA ILE A 42 -21.08 8.80 6.14
C ILE A 42 -20.34 7.84 5.21
N GLY A 43 -20.42 6.53 5.45
CA GLY A 43 -19.76 5.55 4.60
C GLY A 43 -20.22 5.61 3.14
N GLY A 44 -21.50 5.86 2.90
CA GLY A 44 -22.05 6.00 1.55
C GLY A 44 -21.65 7.29 0.83
N GLN A 45 -21.09 8.27 1.54
CA GLN A 45 -20.62 9.53 0.96
C GLN A 45 -19.15 9.47 0.49
N LEU A 46 -18.44 8.40 0.83
CA LEU A 46 -17.02 8.18 0.53
C LEU A 46 -16.88 7.37 -0.77
N THR A 47 -17.15 8.03 -1.88
CA THR A 47 -17.20 7.44 -3.23
C THR A 47 -15.95 7.75 -4.04
N ASP A 48 -15.31 8.89 -3.79
CA ASP A 48 -14.21 9.38 -4.63
C ASP A 48 -12.98 8.49 -4.48
N CYS A 49 -12.74 7.92 -3.29
CA CYS A 49 -11.67 6.97 -3.04
C CYS A 49 -11.79 5.69 -3.89
N GLN A 50 -13.02 5.24 -4.16
CA GLN A 50 -13.27 4.08 -5.02
C GLN A 50 -12.97 4.42 -6.48
N THR A 51 -13.46 5.56 -6.98
CA THR A 51 -13.17 6.02 -8.33
C THR A 51 -11.67 6.21 -8.57
N GLN A 52 -10.95 6.80 -7.61
CA GLN A 52 -9.50 6.98 -7.71
C GLN A 52 -8.74 5.64 -7.70
N LEU A 53 -9.18 4.68 -6.89
CA LEU A 53 -8.63 3.33 -6.91
C LEU A 53 -8.81 2.67 -8.29
N GLU A 54 -10.01 2.75 -8.86
CA GLU A 54 -10.32 2.20 -10.18
C GLU A 54 -9.47 2.86 -11.28
N GLN A 55 -9.27 4.17 -11.22
CA GLN A 55 -8.39 4.90 -12.14
C GLN A 55 -6.94 4.41 -12.06
N VAL A 56 -6.40 4.18 -10.85
CA VAL A 56 -5.04 3.62 -10.68
C VAL A 56 -4.95 2.23 -11.31
N LEU A 57 -5.96 1.39 -11.11
CA LEU A 57 -5.99 0.05 -11.72
C LEU A 57 -6.10 0.13 -13.25
N ALA A 58 -6.83 1.11 -13.78
CA ALA A 58 -6.96 1.36 -15.22
C ALA A 58 -5.65 1.81 -15.90
N LEU A 59 -4.64 2.25 -15.15
CA LEU A 59 -3.30 2.54 -15.68
C LEU A 59 -2.51 1.27 -16.09
N GLY A 60 -3.09 0.08 -15.93
CA GLY A 60 -2.45 -1.19 -16.27
C GLY A 60 -1.55 -1.73 -15.16
N VAL A 61 -1.74 -1.28 -13.91
CA VAL A 61 -0.94 -1.76 -12.78
C VAL A 61 -1.33 -3.19 -12.43
N GLN A 62 -0.35 -4.11 -12.48
CA GLN A 62 -0.56 -5.48 -12.01
C GLN A 62 -0.49 -5.56 -10.48
N VAL A 63 -1.51 -6.18 -9.90
CA VAL A 63 -1.65 -6.40 -8.45
C VAL A 63 -1.40 -7.87 -8.14
N MET A 64 -0.28 -8.13 -7.47
CA MET A 64 0.09 -9.48 -7.04
C MET A 64 -0.65 -9.85 -5.75
N PRO A 65 -1.27 -11.04 -5.67
CA PRO A 65 -2.00 -11.46 -4.49
C PRO A 65 -1.05 -11.72 -3.31
N ILE A 66 -1.53 -11.47 -2.11
CA ILE A 66 -0.91 -11.97 -0.89
C ILE A 66 -1.61 -13.27 -0.50
N THR A 67 -0.93 -14.39 -0.70
CA THR A 67 -1.47 -15.72 -0.40
C THR A 67 -1.06 -16.18 1.01
N ARG A 68 -1.78 -17.17 1.56
CA ARG A 68 -1.37 -17.83 2.81
C ARG A 68 0.06 -18.38 2.73
N LYS A 69 0.44 -18.94 1.58
CA LYS A 69 1.79 -19.45 1.32
C LYS A 69 2.81 -18.32 1.45
N LEU A 70 2.57 -17.18 0.80
CA LEU A 70 3.44 -16.01 0.88
C LEU A 70 3.57 -15.47 2.32
N LEU A 71 2.47 -15.42 3.08
CA LEU A 71 2.50 -14.99 4.49
C LEU A 71 3.45 -15.84 5.35
N VAL A 72 3.46 -17.15 5.12
CA VAL A 72 4.35 -18.08 5.84
C VAL A 72 5.79 -17.95 5.34
N GLU A 73 5.98 -17.98 4.02
CA GLU A 73 7.31 -18.04 3.41
C GLU A 73 8.07 -16.71 3.51
N SER A 74 7.37 -15.58 3.60
CA SER A 74 7.95 -14.23 3.79
C SER A 74 8.76 -14.09 5.09
N LYS A 75 8.74 -15.11 5.96
CA LYS A 75 9.59 -15.19 7.16
C LYS A 75 11.07 -15.12 6.79
N VAL A 76 11.46 -15.69 5.65
CA VAL A 76 12.85 -15.69 5.20
C VAL A 76 13.35 -14.26 5.00
N GLU A 77 12.54 -13.40 4.40
CA GLU A 77 12.86 -12.00 4.16
C GLU A 77 12.99 -11.22 5.47
N ARG A 78 12.12 -11.48 6.46
CA ARG A 78 12.24 -10.89 7.80
C ARG A 78 13.55 -11.30 8.48
N GLN A 79 13.94 -12.56 8.36
CA GLN A 79 15.15 -13.09 8.99
C GLN A 79 16.43 -12.61 8.29
N ASN A 80 16.44 -12.59 6.96
CA ASN A 80 17.63 -12.27 6.17
C ASN A 80 17.89 -10.77 6.06
N HIS A 81 16.83 -9.95 6.04
CA HIS A 81 16.93 -8.52 5.78
C HIS A 81 16.49 -7.65 6.97
N GLY A 82 15.99 -8.24 8.06
CA GLY A 82 15.52 -7.48 9.22
C GLY A 82 14.23 -6.70 8.99
N LEU A 83 13.47 -7.03 7.94
CA LEU A 83 12.28 -6.30 7.52
C LEU A 83 11.07 -6.55 8.41
N MET A 84 10.18 -5.55 8.48
CA MET A 84 8.86 -5.70 9.06
C MET A 84 7.92 -6.52 8.15
N THR A 85 6.73 -6.88 8.67
CA THR A 85 5.79 -7.76 7.96
C THR A 85 5.39 -7.24 6.59
N GLY A 86 5.05 -5.96 6.43
CA GLY A 86 4.68 -5.40 5.13
C GLY A 86 5.81 -5.48 4.12
N ASP A 87 6.99 -5.03 4.51
CA ASP A 87 8.16 -4.96 3.62
C ASP A 87 8.66 -6.36 3.24
N SER A 88 8.63 -7.29 4.18
CA SER A 88 8.92 -8.70 3.89
C SER A 88 7.91 -9.34 2.94
N LEU A 89 6.64 -8.91 2.94
CA LEU A 89 5.64 -9.34 1.97
C LEU A 89 5.85 -8.69 0.60
N HIS A 90 6.40 -7.49 0.53
CA HIS A 90 6.81 -6.87 -0.73
C HIS A 90 7.95 -7.64 -1.37
N VAL A 91 9.08 -7.75 -0.66
CA VAL A 91 10.26 -8.47 -1.15
C VAL A 91 9.94 -9.94 -1.41
N GLY A 92 9.16 -10.58 -0.54
CA GLY A 92 8.77 -11.97 -0.71
C GLY A 92 7.94 -12.21 -1.97
N ASN A 93 7.08 -11.27 -2.36
CA ASN A 93 6.30 -11.34 -3.60
C ASN A 93 7.19 -11.11 -4.82
N MET A 94 8.10 -10.13 -4.74
CA MET A 94 9.08 -9.82 -5.79
C MET A 94 9.99 -11.02 -6.11
N ASN A 95 10.50 -11.70 -5.08
CA ASN A 95 11.39 -12.86 -5.21
C ASN A 95 10.68 -14.10 -5.77
N ARG A 96 9.36 -14.23 -5.52
CA ARG A 96 8.56 -15.40 -5.92
C ARG A 96 7.74 -15.16 -7.19
N HIS A 97 7.88 -13.99 -7.80
CA HIS A 97 7.32 -13.73 -9.12
C HIS A 97 8.02 -14.62 -10.17
N SER A 98 7.33 -15.00 -11.24
CA SER A 98 7.84 -15.93 -12.26
C SER A 98 9.15 -15.44 -12.89
N ALA A 99 9.27 -14.13 -13.08
CA ALA A 99 10.54 -13.43 -13.30
C ALA A 99 10.82 -12.56 -12.06
N PRO A 100 11.93 -12.78 -11.32
CA PRO A 100 12.24 -12.01 -10.13
C PRO A 100 12.26 -10.50 -10.40
N ILE A 101 11.54 -9.73 -9.58
CA ILE A 101 11.48 -8.28 -9.71
C ILE A 101 12.62 -7.69 -8.87
N LEU A 102 13.54 -6.96 -9.52
CA LEU A 102 14.73 -6.39 -8.87
C LEU A 102 14.65 -4.88 -8.67
N ASN A 103 13.54 -4.24 -9.01
CA ASN A 103 13.35 -2.80 -8.89
C ASN A 103 12.15 -2.53 -7.97
N ILE A 104 12.34 -1.64 -7.00
CA ILE A 104 11.26 -1.14 -6.14
C ILE A 104 11.22 0.38 -6.21
N ALA A 105 10.04 0.95 -6.45
CA ALA A 105 9.82 2.38 -6.35
C ALA A 105 9.22 2.70 -4.97
N THR A 106 9.98 3.36 -4.11
CA THR A 106 9.56 3.67 -2.73
C THR A 106 10.32 4.87 -2.18
N LYS A 107 9.72 5.58 -1.22
CA LYS A 107 10.41 6.59 -0.40
C LYS A 107 10.98 5.97 0.89
N ASP A 108 10.76 4.68 1.09
CA ASP A 108 11.24 3.96 2.25
C ASP A 108 12.68 3.51 2.06
N GLY A 109 13.59 4.08 2.85
CA GLY A 109 15.01 3.76 2.80
C GLY A 109 15.36 2.37 3.33
N ASP A 110 14.43 1.67 3.99
CA ASP A 110 14.66 0.34 4.57
C ASP A 110 14.93 -0.76 3.52
N PHE A 111 14.74 -0.46 2.24
CA PHE A 111 15.08 -1.38 1.15
C PHE A 111 16.53 -1.22 0.64
N ALA A 112 17.21 -0.13 1.00
CA ALA A 112 18.51 0.24 0.43
C ALA A 112 19.66 -0.72 0.82
N HIS A 113 19.54 -1.45 1.95
CA HIS A 113 20.54 -2.43 2.37
C HIS A 113 20.33 -3.83 1.76
N ILE A 114 19.30 -4.04 0.95
CA ILE A 114 19.00 -5.34 0.35
C ILE A 114 19.83 -5.52 -0.92
N ASN A 115 20.82 -6.41 -0.86
CA ASN A 115 21.65 -6.72 -2.02
C ASN A 115 20.83 -7.23 -3.20
N GLY A 116 21.08 -6.68 -4.39
CA GLY A 116 20.41 -7.08 -5.64
C GLY A 116 19.06 -6.39 -5.88
N LEU A 117 18.63 -5.49 -4.99
CA LEU A 117 17.44 -4.67 -5.14
C LEU A 117 17.82 -3.23 -5.50
N THR A 118 17.31 -2.74 -6.63
CA THR A 118 17.41 -1.34 -7.03
C THR A 118 16.24 -0.55 -6.45
N VAL A 119 16.54 0.45 -5.62
CA VAL A 119 15.54 1.36 -5.05
C VAL A 119 15.47 2.62 -5.92
N TRP A 120 14.26 2.97 -6.33
CA TRP A 120 13.93 4.20 -7.04
C TRP A 120 13.09 5.08 -6.13
N GLU A 121 13.55 6.29 -5.87
CA GLU A 121 12.86 7.25 -5.02
C GLU A 121 12.00 8.20 -5.87
N PRO A 122 10.94 8.82 -5.30
CA PRO A 122 10.12 9.77 -6.04
C PRO A 122 10.90 10.94 -6.64
N MET A 123 12.05 11.33 -6.05
CA MET A 123 12.91 12.38 -6.58
C MET A 123 13.77 11.97 -7.78
N ASP A 124 13.83 10.68 -8.13
CA ASP A 124 14.59 10.20 -9.30
C ASP A 124 13.85 10.46 -10.61
N VAL A 125 12.56 10.80 -10.55
CA VAL A 125 11.76 11.17 -11.72
C VAL A 125 11.95 12.67 -11.98
N VAL A 126 12.53 13.02 -13.12
CA VAL A 126 12.61 14.41 -13.59
C VAL A 126 11.21 14.86 -14.06
N PRO A 127 10.70 16.01 -13.60
CA PRO A 127 9.38 16.52 -13.98
C PRO A 127 9.28 16.93 -15.46
#